data_AF-A0A660MYZ6-F1
#
_entry.id   AF-A0A660MYZ6-F1
#
_cell.length_a   1.000
_cell.length_b   1.000
_cell.length_c   1.000
_cell.angle_alpha   90.00
_cell.angle_beta   90.00
_cell.angle_gamma   90.00
#
_symmetry.space_group_name_H-M   'P 1'
#
loop_
_entity.id
_entity.type
_entity.pdbx_description
1 polymer ?
#
loop_
_entity_poly.entity_id
_entity_poly.type
_entity_poly.pdbx_seq_one_letter_code
_entity_poly.pdbx_strand_id
1 'polypeptide(L)'
;MTTFTPQNSYTKEELLACGRGELFGAGNAQLPLPNMLMIDRIVEINNTGGKYGKGEIIAELDINPDLWFFGCHFVGDPVMPGCLGLDAMWQLVGFYLGWTGAPGRGRALGCAEVKFSGQVLPKHKKITYHIHIKRVMNSKLVLG
;
A
#
# COMPACT_ATOMS: atom_id res chain seq x y z
N MET A 1 -8.67 -14.27 -21.10
CA MET A 1 -8.17 -13.32 -20.08
C MET A 1 -9.03 -13.52 -18.85
N THR A 2 -8.45 -13.91 -17.73
CA THR A 2 -9.16 -13.98 -16.45
C THR A 2 -9.52 -12.56 -16.03
N THR A 3 -10.82 -12.28 -15.88
CA THR A 3 -11.30 -10.98 -15.41
C THR A 3 -11.04 -10.90 -13.91
N PHE A 4 -10.25 -9.91 -13.48
CA PHE A 4 -10.06 -9.63 -12.05
C PHE A 4 -11.41 -9.35 -11.39
N THR A 5 -11.66 -9.99 -10.23
CA THR A 5 -12.85 -9.75 -9.41
C THR A 5 -12.44 -9.08 -8.11
N PRO A 6 -12.94 -7.86 -7.81
CA PRO A 6 -12.65 -7.18 -6.56
C PRO A 6 -13.10 -7.98 -5.34
N GLN A 7 -12.23 -8.04 -4.32
CA GLN A 7 -12.51 -8.59 -2.99
C GLN A 7 -12.38 -7.46 -1.95
N ASN A 8 -13.01 -7.62 -0.78
CA ASN A 8 -12.97 -6.62 0.29
C ASN A 8 -11.78 -6.80 1.24
N SER A 9 -10.95 -7.83 1.06
CA SER A 9 -9.73 -8.09 1.84
C SER A 9 -8.74 -8.89 0.99
N TYR A 10 -7.45 -8.78 1.28
CA TYR A 10 -6.38 -9.48 0.58
C TYR A 10 -5.30 -9.99 1.53
N THR A 11 -4.93 -11.25 1.36
CA THR A 11 -3.86 -11.95 2.08
C THR A 11 -2.47 -11.59 1.55
N LYS A 12 -1.43 -11.92 2.31
CA LYS A 12 -0.03 -11.71 1.91
C LYS A 12 0.30 -12.33 0.55
N GLU A 13 -0.16 -13.55 0.30
CA GLU A 13 0.09 -14.24 -0.97
C GLU A 13 -0.60 -13.55 -2.15
N GLU A 14 -1.78 -12.97 -1.96
CA GLU A 14 -2.45 -12.19 -2.99
C GLU A 14 -1.76 -10.84 -3.25
N LEU A 15 -1.20 -10.21 -2.22
CA LEU A 15 -0.36 -9.02 -2.38
C LEU A 15 0.95 -9.35 -3.12
N LEU A 16 1.55 -10.50 -2.86
CA LEU A 16 2.71 -10.99 -3.61
C LEU A 16 2.34 -11.31 -5.07
N ALA A 17 1.17 -11.92 -5.31
CA ALA A 17 0.65 -12.12 -6.66
C ALA A 17 0.41 -10.79 -7.39
N CYS A 18 -0.07 -9.77 -6.69
CA CYS A 18 -0.16 -8.41 -7.22
C CYS A 18 1.23 -7.89 -7.64
N GLY A 19 2.25 -8.06 -6.80
CA GLY A 19 3.61 -7.67 -7.12
C GLY A 19 4.20 -8.42 -8.33
N ARG A 20 3.82 -9.67 -8.53
CA ARG A 20 4.18 -10.46 -9.73
C ARG A 20 3.35 -10.12 -10.98
N GLY A 21 2.34 -9.25 -10.86
CA GLY A 21 1.45 -8.87 -11.97
C GLY A 21 0.38 -9.90 -12.31
N GLU A 22 0.12 -10.82 -11.38
CA GLU A 22 -0.83 -11.93 -11.55
C GLU A 22 -2.25 -11.57 -11.09
N LEU A 23 -2.41 -10.48 -10.32
CA LEU A 23 -3.70 -10.10 -9.73
C LEU A 23 -4.57 -9.25 -10.66
N PHE A 24 -4.07 -8.09 -11.12
CA PHE A 24 -4.84 -7.16 -11.96
C PHE A 24 -4.63 -7.38 -13.47
N GLY A 25 -3.78 -8.34 -13.85
CA GLY A 25 -3.43 -8.64 -15.24
C GLY A 25 -2.25 -7.82 -15.79
N ALA A 26 -1.73 -8.26 -16.94
CA ALA A 26 -0.53 -7.70 -17.54
C ALA A 26 -0.69 -6.21 -17.92
N GLY A 27 0.31 -5.40 -17.56
CA GLY A 27 0.34 -3.96 -17.87
C GLY A 27 -0.37 -3.06 -16.85
N ASN A 28 -1.05 -3.65 -15.86
CA ASN A 28 -1.79 -2.92 -14.83
C ASN A 28 -0.97 -2.72 -13.56
N ALA A 29 -1.61 -2.22 -12.50
CA ALA A 29 -0.96 -1.91 -11.23
C ALA A 29 -0.27 -3.15 -10.65
N GLN A 30 0.88 -2.92 -10.02
CA GLN A 30 1.64 -3.94 -9.30
C GLN A 30 2.11 -3.31 -7.99
N LEU A 31 2.07 -4.07 -6.91
CA LEU A 31 2.77 -3.71 -5.69
C LEU A 31 4.28 -3.95 -5.85
N PRO A 32 5.13 -3.32 -5.04
CA PRO A 32 6.51 -3.76 -4.91
C PRO A 32 6.56 -5.20 -4.39
N LEU A 33 7.62 -5.92 -4.73
CA LEU A 33 7.95 -7.20 -4.07
C LEU A 33 8.82 -6.93 -2.82
N PRO A 34 8.93 -7.88 -1.89
CA PRO A 34 9.93 -7.83 -0.83
C PRO A 34 11.33 -7.57 -1.42
N ASN A 35 12.13 -6.69 -0.83
CA ASN A 35 11.98 -6.10 0.51
C ASN A 35 11.26 -4.73 0.56
N MET A 36 10.66 -4.28 -0.56
CA MET A 36 9.96 -2.99 -0.63
C MET A 36 8.45 -3.09 -0.37
N LEU A 37 7.88 -4.29 -0.37
CA LEU A 37 6.48 -4.49 0.03
C LEU A 37 6.32 -4.19 1.53
N MET A 38 5.54 -3.15 1.86
CA MET A 38 5.38 -2.66 3.24
C MET A 38 4.00 -3.00 3.83
N ILE A 39 3.36 -4.05 3.31
CA ILE A 39 2.01 -4.46 3.68
C ILE A 39 1.98 -5.99 3.72
N ASP A 40 1.53 -6.57 4.83
CA ASP A 40 1.28 -8.01 4.92
C ASP A 40 -0.13 -8.39 4.50
N ARG A 41 -1.11 -7.51 4.75
CA ARG A 41 -2.52 -7.77 4.42
C ARG A 41 -3.32 -6.49 4.27
N ILE A 42 -4.34 -6.55 3.42
CA ILE A 42 -5.44 -5.58 3.39
C ILE A 42 -6.61 -6.23 4.13
N VAL A 43 -6.98 -5.69 5.28
CA VAL A 43 -8.08 -6.24 6.09
C VAL A 43 -9.44 -5.76 5.58
N GLU A 44 -9.47 -4.55 5.01
CA GLU A 44 -10.68 -3.95 4.46
C GLU A 44 -10.34 -3.03 3.29
N ILE A 45 -11.09 -3.14 2.19
CA ILE A 45 -11.08 -2.20 1.07
C ILE A 45 -12.50 -2.07 0.50
N ASN A 46 -12.98 -0.83 0.42
CA ASN A 46 -14.31 -0.51 -0.08
C ASN A 46 -14.28 0.73 -0.98
N ASN A 47 -15.23 0.84 -1.91
CA ASN A 47 -15.44 2.04 -2.75
C ASN A 47 -16.44 3.05 -2.16
N THR A 48 -17.01 2.73 -1.00
CA THR A 48 -17.89 3.58 -0.19
C THR A 48 -17.33 3.72 1.21
N GLY A 49 -17.85 4.68 1.99
CA GLY A 49 -17.38 4.89 3.37
C GLY A 49 -16.11 5.73 3.44
N GLY A 50 -15.38 5.62 4.55
CA GLY A 50 -14.26 6.47 4.91
C GLY A 50 -14.65 7.92 5.20
N LYS A 51 -13.66 8.72 5.61
CA LYS A 51 -13.83 10.14 5.99
C LYS A 51 -14.54 11.00 4.94
N TYR A 52 -14.44 10.65 3.65
CA TYR A 52 -15.00 11.42 2.54
C TYR A 52 -16.16 10.72 1.81
N GLY A 53 -16.61 9.56 2.31
CA GLY A 53 -17.71 8.79 1.69
C GLY A 53 -17.38 8.18 0.32
N LYS A 54 -16.10 8.04 -0.03
CA LYS A 54 -15.63 7.66 -1.39
C LYS A 54 -14.69 6.45 -1.38
N GLY A 55 -14.68 5.71 -0.28
CA GLY A 55 -13.85 4.53 -0.11
C GLY A 55 -12.79 4.69 0.96
N GLU A 56 -12.36 3.56 1.47
CA GLU A 56 -11.29 3.45 2.45
C GLU A 56 -10.53 2.13 2.30
N ILE A 57 -9.32 2.13 2.84
CA ILE A 57 -8.50 0.94 2.98
C ILE A 57 -7.97 0.87 4.40
N ILE A 58 -8.10 -0.29 5.03
CA ILE A 58 -7.41 -0.65 6.26
C ILE A 58 -6.45 -1.80 5.93
N ALA A 59 -5.17 -1.61 6.23
CA ALA A 59 -4.13 -2.58 5.93
C ALA A 59 -3.14 -2.69 7.09
N GLU A 60 -2.36 -3.76 7.12
CA GLU A 60 -1.48 -4.06 8.25
C GLU A 60 -0.11 -4.56 7.79
N LEU A 61 0.90 -4.28 8.60
CA LEU A 61 2.25 -4.87 8.53
C LEU A 61 2.62 -5.38 9.92
N ASP A 62 2.99 -6.65 10.02
CA ASP A 62 3.47 -7.23 11.27
C ASP A 62 4.91 -6.78 11.53
N ILE A 63 5.18 -6.42 12.79
CA ILE A 63 6.49 -5.96 13.23
C ILE A 63 7.16 -7.05 14.05
N ASN A 64 8.38 -7.39 13.65
CA ASN A 64 9.29 -8.25 14.39
C ASN A 64 10.71 -7.68 14.32
N PRO A 65 11.60 -8.00 15.28
CA PRO A 65 12.96 -7.46 15.30
C PRO A 65 13.84 -7.81 14.10
N ASP A 66 13.48 -8.87 13.36
CA ASP A 66 14.28 -9.39 12.25
C ASP A 66 13.95 -8.71 10.90
N LEU A 67 13.00 -7.76 10.88
CA LEU A 67 12.74 -6.96 9.67
C LEU A 67 14.01 -6.22 9.24
N TRP A 68 14.36 -6.39 7.96
CA TRP A 68 15.66 -6.02 7.39
C TRP A 68 16.11 -4.60 7.74
N PHE A 69 15.18 -3.64 7.77
CA PHE A 69 15.49 -2.24 7.96
C PHE A 69 15.95 -1.92 9.39
N PHE A 70 15.58 -2.71 10.40
CA PHE A 70 16.05 -2.49 11.78
C PHE A 70 17.55 -2.77 11.92
N GLY A 71 18.10 -3.68 11.11
CA GLY A 71 19.53 -4.01 11.13
C GLY A 71 20.42 -2.90 10.57
N CYS A 72 19.87 -1.99 9.76
CA CYS A 72 20.64 -0.92 9.12
C CYS A 72 20.17 0.50 9.45
N HIS A 73 19.04 0.67 10.14
CA HIS A 73 18.45 1.98 10.40
C HIS A 73 17.99 2.09 11.87
N PHE A 74 18.83 2.52 12.80
CA PHE A 74 20.29 2.68 12.71
C PHE A 74 20.98 1.58 13.54
N VAL A 75 22.27 1.34 13.28
CA VAL A 75 23.06 0.43 14.12
C VAL A 75 23.11 0.97 15.55
N GLY A 76 22.56 0.22 16.51
CA GLY A 76 22.47 0.62 17.92
C GLY A 76 21.25 1.46 18.30
N ASP A 77 20.46 1.92 17.32
CA ASP A 77 19.21 2.67 17.52
C ASP A 77 18.16 2.26 16.47
N PRO A 78 17.61 1.04 16.56
CA PRO A 78 16.77 0.48 15.51
C PRO A 78 15.38 1.13 15.49
N VAL A 79 15.03 1.69 14.34
CA VAL A 79 13.76 2.35 14.07
C VAL A 79 13.35 2.17 12.61
N MET A 80 12.09 1.85 12.34
CA MET A 80 11.60 1.75 10.96
C MET A 80 11.80 3.10 10.25
N PRO A 81 12.37 3.12 9.03
CA PRO A 81 12.43 4.33 8.22
C PRO A 81 11.02 4.88 7.98
N GLY A 82 10.76 6.13 8.40
CA GLY A 82 9.45 6.76 8.23
C GLY A 82 9.00 6.85 6.76
N CYS A 83 9.96 6.93 5.83
CA CYS A 83 9.70 6.90 4.39
C CYS A 83 9.06 5.58 3.91
N LEU A 84 9.36 4.44 4.54
CA LEU A 84 8.74 3.16 4.18
C LEU A 84 7.28 3.10 4.64
N GLY A 85 6.96 3.71 5.79
CA GLY A 85 5.57 3.87 6.23
C GLY A 85 4.77 4.81 5.30
N LEU A 86 5.42 5.87 4.79
CA LEU A 86 4.84 6.75 3.78
C LEU A 86 4.62 6.01 2.45
N ASP A 87 5.60 5.21 2.00
CA ASP A 87 5.49 4.43 0.78
C ASP A 87 4.36 3.39 0.84
N ALA A 88 4.16 2.73 1.99
CA ALA A 88 3.01 1.84 2.20
C ALA A 88 1.67 2.55 1.88
N MET A 89 1.52 3.83 2.24
CA MET A 89 0.32 4.59 1.90
C MET A 89 0.18 4.82 0.39
N TRP A 90 1.26 5.11 -0.33
CA TRP A 90 1.22 5.21 -1.79
C TRP A 90 0.97 3.88 -2.49
N GLN A 91 1.55 2.79 -1.98
CA GLN A 91 1.29 1.42 -2.42
C GLN A 91 -0.21 1.09 -2.33
N LEU A 92 -0.85 1.41 -1.21
CA LEU A 92 -2.29 1.19 -1.00
C LEU A 92 -3.17 2.05 -1.93
N VAL A 93 -2.80 3.31 -2.16
CA VAL A 93 -3.52 4.16 -3.13
C VAL A 93 -3.37 3.62 -4.56
N GLY A 94 -2.18 3.17 -4.95
CA GLY A 94 -1.96 2.52 -6.24
C GLY A 94 -2.74 1.21 -6.39
N PHE A 95 -2.75 0.39 -5.34
CA PHE A 95 -3.55 -0.83 -5.27
C PHE A 95 -5.05 -0.53 -5.41
N TYR A 96 -5.56 0.52 -4.74
CA TYR A 96 -6.96 0.95 -4.86
C TYR A 96 -7.34 1.22 -6.31
N LEU A 97 -6.50 1.93 -7.07
CA LEU A 97 -6.79 2.24 -8.47
C LEU A 97 -6.87 0.96 -9.31
N GLY A 98 -5.91 0.04 -9.16
CA GLY A 98 -5.97 -1.27 -9.83
C GLY A 98 -7.21 -2.08 -9.42
N TRP A 99 -7.55 -2.05 -8.12
CA TRP A 99 -8.73 -2.69 -7.55
C TRP A 99 -10.05 -2.13 -8.10
N THR A 100 -10.11 -0.84 -8.44
CA THR A 100 -11.28 -0.25 -9.15
C THR A 100 -11.35 -0.60 -10.64
N GLY A 101 -10.37 -1.35 -11.16
CA GLY A 101 -10.28 -1.72 -12.58
C GLY A 101 -9.61 -0.68 -13.46
N ALA A 102 -8.90 0.31 -12.89
CA ALA A 102 -8.16 1.28 -13.67
C ALA A 102 -6.94 0.61 -14.36
N PRO A 103 -6.75 0.82 -15.68
CA PRO A 103 -5.61 0.24 -16.39
C PRO A 103 -4.32 1.01 -16.12
N GLY A 104 -3.18 0.36 -16.37
CA GLY A 104 -1.85 0.99 -16.35
C GLY A 104 -1.05 0.83 -15.06
N ARG A 105 0.22 1.22 -15.10
CA ARG A 105 1.17 1.06 -14.00
C ARG A 105 1.16 2.25 -13.04
N GLY A 106 1.17 1.97 -11.74
CA GLY A 106 1.16 2.99 -10.70
C GLY A 106 2.47 3.79 -10.62
N ARG A 107 2.35 5.10 -10.40
CA ARG A 107 3.44 6.01 -10.02
C ARG A 107 2.93 6.95 -8.93
N ALA A 108 3.65 7.03 -7.81
CA ALA A 108 3.33 8.03 -6.79
C ALA A 108 3.63 9.43 -7.33
N LEU A 109 2.70 10.36 -7.13
CA LEU A 109 2.85 11.76 -7.57
C LEU A 109 3.26 12.69 -6.41
N GLY A 110 3.44 12.14 -5.22
CA GLY A 110 3.82 12.87 -4.00
C GLY A 110 2.65 13.03 -3.01
N CYS A 111 2.84 13.96 -2.10
CA CYS A 111 1.91 14.30 -1.02
C CYS A 111 2.08 15.79 -0.67
N ALA A 112 1.03 16.43 -0.17
CA ALA A 112 1.10 17.84 0.20
C ALA A 112 1.81 18.07 1.54
N GLU A 113 1.47 17.29 2.55
CA GLU A 113 1.99 17.44 3.91
C GLU A 113 2.18 16.05 4.54
N VAL A 114 3.30 15.88 5.24
CA VAL A 114 3.62 14.67 6.01
C VAL A 114 4.07 15.09 7.39
N LYS A 115 3.57 14.39 8.42
CA LYS A 115 3.99 14.58 9.80
C LYS A 115 4.37 13.24 10.40
N PHE A 116 5.57 13.16 10.97
CA PHE A 116 5.99 12.05 11.81
C PHE A 116 5.99 12.53 13.27
N SER A 117 5.04 12.04 14.07
CA SER A 117 4.88 12.40 15.49
C SER A 117 5.29 11.28 16.45
N GLY A 118 5.76 10.16 15.91
CA GLY A 118 6.16 8.98 16.66
C GLY A 118 7.03 8.08 15.80
N GLN A 119 7.36 6.90 16.32
CA GLN A 119 8.31 5.99 15.71
C GLN A 119 7.92 4.52 15.90
N VAL A 120 8.38 3.66 15.00
CA VAL A 120 8.16 2.21 15.09
C VAL A 120 9.48 1.54 15.46
N LEU A 121 9.51 1.01 16.68
CA LEU A 121 10.61 0.24 17.26
C LEU A 121 10.41 -1.28 17.11
N PRO A 122 11.48 -2.10 17.18
CA PRO A 122 11.43 -3.57 17.08
C PRO A 122 10.47 -4.27 18.06
N LYS A 123 10.17 -3.63 19.20
CA LYS A 123 9.26 -4.17 20.23
C LYS A 123 7.78 -4.08 19.86
N HIS A 124 7.42 -3.22 18.91
CA HIS A 124 6.04 -3.13 18.45
C HIS A 124 5.64 -4.40 17.71
N LYS A 125 4.34 -4.62 17.57
CA LYS A 125 3.79 -5.86 17.00
C LYS A 125 3.17 -5.68 15.64
N LYS A 126 2.63 -4.49 15.37
CA LYS A 126 1.85 -4.23 14.17
C LYS A 126 1.79 -2.75 13.86
N ILE A 127 1.82 -2.43 12.56
CA ILE A 127 1.39 -1.14 12.02
C ILE A 127 0.03 -1.36 11.36
N THR A 128 -0.90 -0.42 11.56
CA THR A 128 -2.15 -0.37 10.81
C THR A 128 -2.20 0.91 10.00
N TYR A 129 -2.40 0.78 8.69
CA TYR A 129 -2.56 1.89 7.75
C TYR A 129 -4.05 2.13 7.51
N HIS A 130 -4.50 3.37 7.69
CA HIS A 130 -5.88 3.79 7.39
C HIS A 130 -5.84 4.84 6.27
N ILE A 131 -6.39 4.50 5.11
CA ILE A 131 -6.43 5.37 3.93
C ILE A 131 -7.88 5.77 3.68
N HIS A 132 -8.13 7.07 3.57
CA HIS A 132 -9.44 7.59 3.18
C HIS A 132 -9.35 8.23 1.79
N ILE A 133 -10.11 7.69 0.84
CA ILE A 133 -10.09 8.16 -0.54
C ILE A 133 -10.88 9.47 -0.63
N LYS A 134 -10.22 10.55 -1.05
CA LYS A 134 -10.86 11.88 -1.18
C LYS A 134 -11.46 12.12 -2.56
N ARG A 135 -10.75 11.67 -3.61
CA ARG A 135 -11.13 11.84 -5.01
C ARG A 135 -10.30 10.88 -5.88
N VAL A 136 -10.97 10.26 -6.85
CA VAL A 136 -10.35 9.53 -7.96
C VAL A 136 -10.61 10.33 -9.25
N MET A 137 -9.61 10.44 -10.11
CA MET A 137 -9.71 11.14 -11.39
C MET A 137 -9.31 10.18 -12.51
N ASN A 138 -10.28 9.74 -13.31
CA ASN A 138 -10.04 8.94 -14.50
C ASN A 138 -10.05 9.88 -15.71
N SER A 139 -8.86 10.23 -16.20
CA SER A 139 -8.72 11.06 -17.40
C SER A 139 -8.44 10.19 -18.62
N LYS A 140 -9.04 10.54 -19.77
CA LYS A 140 -8.65 9.99 -21.07
C LYS A 140 -7.39 10.66 -21.65
N LEU A 141 -6.84 11.69 -20.98
CA LEU A 141 -5.63 12.36 -21.44
C LEU A 141 -4.39 11.57 -21.03
N VAL A 142 -3.62 11.18 -22.05
CA VAL A 142 -2.21 10.79 -21.93
C VAL A 142 -1.42 12.07 -21.62
N LEU A 143 -0.93 12.20 -20.40
CA LEU A 143 0.05 13.25 -20.04
C LEU A 143 1.43 12.58 -20.07
N GLY A 144 2.26 13.02 -21.03
CA GLY A 144 3.66 12.62 -21.17
C GLY A 144 4.60 13.43 -20.30
#